data_AF-A0A524E761-F1
#
_entry.id   AF-A0A524E761-F1
#
_cell.length_a   1.000
_cell.length_b   1.000
_cell.length_c   1.000
_cell.angle_alpha   90.00
_cell.angle_beta   90.00
_cell.angle_gamma   90.00
#
_symmetry.space_group_name_H-M   'P 1'
#
loop_
_entity.id
_entity.type
_entity.pdbx_description
1 polymer ?
#
loop_
_entity_poly.entity_id
_entity_poly.type
_entity_poly.pdbx_seq_one_letter_code
_entity_poly.pdbx_strand_id
1 'polypeptide(L)'
;MRASILVSSRIHLPSYSNVRVISKTDPMTTERVDSQTYPLRHCSTLMKWSERRLATYLANTIFGLFLIDKESKILDSILFYPDSGRAAEFFQSIESEDMPSELSDILQKVSSPTIIVQNPEIGGLIRSNTDIEVSVDPTSDPITWFRTSIHNSALLERNKIESQDALKRFRREVAINTSRLRIIAATSERDVAIKNTIDAIDEIDKSINLLAMRLSDWYATYDPLLPTVVDEHEVFAQILLEMSEGALDKKALSRYNVDQSKLHGMDDSVLQGLRTTMPPDDAEAIRALAKAVASLMSTRSELEEHVTDLMSEIAPNLSALAGPLIGARLISLAGSLETLARKPSSTVQVYGAEKALFRSLRTGTDPPKHGIIFQVPSINNAPYWQRGKIARALAGKLAIAAKVDAYSDRDIGESLKTQFEERVEEIRRQHPEPPEISPKPRHQGSSEKKSKRRGRKKGGR
;
A
#
# COMPACT_ATOMS: atom_id res chain seq x y z
N MET A 1 9.04 46.92 -26.98
CA MET A 1 7.70 47.32 -26.47
C MET A 1 6.98 46.03 -26.05
N ARG A 2 6.93 45.73 -24.73
CA ARG A 2 5.72 45.68 -23.84
C ARG A 2 4.66 44.67 -24.33
N ALA A 3 4.08 43.75 -23.55
CA ALA A 3 3.79 43.65 -22.10
C ALA A 3 3.56 42.15 -21.72
N SER A 4 4.06 41.64 -20.59
CA SER A 4 3.41 41.46 -19.27
C SER A 4 2.06 40.72 -19.26
N ILE A 5 2.00 39.48 -18.75
CA ILE A 5 0.84 38.91 -18.01
C ILE A 5 1.35 38.00 -16.87
N LEU A 6 0.99 38.39 -15.65
CA LEU A 6 1.08 37.61 -14.40
C LEU A 6 0.03 36.48 -14.39
N VAL A 7 0.37 35.32 -13.81
CA VAL A 7 -0.64 34.41 -13.24
C VAL A 7 -0.24 34.07 -11.81
N SER A 8 -1.04 34.58 -10.89
CA SER A 8 -0.97 34.40 -9.44
C SER A 8 -1.69 33.11 -9.05
N SER A 9 -1.02 32.32 -8.20
CA SER A 9 -1.56 31.19 -7.44
C SER A 9 -2.51 31.69 -6.34
N ARG A 10 -3.73 31.14 -6.29
CA ARG A 10 -4.62 31.24 -5.11
C ARG A 10 -5.15 29.86 -4.77
N ILE A 11 -4.59 29.30 -3.70
CA ILE A 11 -5.10 28.12 -3.01
C ILE A 11 -6.22 28.58 -2.08
N HIS A 12 -7.35 27.86 -2.16
CA HIS A 12 -8.57 28.06 -1.37
C HIS A 12 -8.33 27.63 0.09
N LEU A 13 -8.63 28.51 1.04
CA LEU A 13 -8.83 28.17 2.46
C LEU A 13 -10.31 28.36 2.80
N PRO A 14 -10.97 27.42 3.50
CA PRO A 14 -12.37 27.54 3.85
C PRO A 14 -12.59 28.48 5.06
N SER A 15 -13.51 29.44 4.90
CA SER A 15 -14.00 30.35 5.94
C SER A 15 -15.02 29.66 6.84
N TYR A 16 -14.77 29.63 8.14
CA TYR A 16 -15.79 29.34 9.15
C TYR A 16 -16.45 30.64 9.59
N SER A 17 -17.67 30.89 9.12
CA SER A 17 -18.57 31.91 9.66
C SER A 17 -19.99 31.35 9.67
N ASN A 18 -20.50 31.01 10.85
CA ASN A 18 -21.94 30.89 11.12
C ASN A 18 -22.18 30.72 12.62
N VAL A 19 -22.34 31.83 13.34
CA VAL A 19 -23.08 31.84 14.61
C VAL A 19 -24.07 33.00 14.55
N ARG A 20 -25.36 32.65 14.53
CA ARG A 20 -26.51 33.56 14.56
C ARG A 20 -26.65 34.17 15.95
N VAL A 21 -26.78 35.49 15.99
CA VAL A 21 -27.24 36.27 17.14
C VAL A 21 -28.77 36.22 17.17
N ILE A 22 -29.36 35.80 18.29
CA ILE A 22 -30.76 36.07 18.63
C ILE A 22 -30.80 36.53 20.09
N SER A 23 -31.25 37.77 20.28
CA SER A 23 -31.55 38.41 21.55
C SER A 23 -32.98 38.08 22.02
N LYS A 24 -33.17 37.90 23.33
CA LYS A 24 -34.42 38.23 24.05
C LYS A 24 -34.18 38.20 25.57
N THR A 25 -34.89 39.11 26.24
CA THR A 25 -34.76 39.64 27.61
C THR A 25 -35.66 38.92 28.65
N ASP A 26 -35.11 38.74 29.87
CA ASP A 26 -35.69 38.72 31.24
C ASP A 26 -36.79 37.73 31.69
N PRO A 27 -37.02 37.48 33.02
CA PRO A 27 -36.14 37.56 34.22
C PRO A 27 -36.27 36.37 35.24
N MET A 28 -35.38 36.37 36.25
CA MET A 28 -35.53 35.85 37.64
C MET A 28 -35.96 34.39 37.91
N THR A 29 -35.05 33.61 38.49
CA THR A 29 -35.34 32.77 39.66
C THR A 29 -34.05 32.48 40.42
N THR A 30 -34.05 32.88 41.69
CA THR A 30 -33.02 32.66 42.70
C THR A 30 -33.07 31.22 43.20
N GLU A 31 -31.95 30.49 43.13
CA GLU A 31 -31.69 29.38 44.04
C GLU A 31 -30.19 29.32 44.36
N ARG A 32 -29.90 29.40 45.67
CA ARG A 32 -28.59 29.23 46.28
C ARG A 32 -28.17 27.77 46.18
N VAL A 33 -26.98 27.48 45.68
CA VAL A 33 -26.25 26.25 46.02
C VAL A 33 -24.76 26.55 46.24
N ASP A 34 -24.37 26.22 47.46
CA ASP A 34 -23.08 26.14 48.14
C ASP A 34 -21.75 26.26 47.38
N SER A 35 -20.86 27.00 48.05
CA SER A 35 -19.42 27.08 47.82
C SER A 35 -18.72 25.73 48.00
N GLN A 36 -18.26 25.14 46.90
CA GLN A 36 -17.10 24.24 46.91
C GLN A 36 -16.02 24.79 45.99
N THR A 37 -14.92 25.18 46.65
CA THR A 37 -13.63 25.57 46.08
C THR A 37 -13.06 24.46 45.20
N TYR A 38 -12.94 24.72 43.89
CA TYR A 38 -12.03 24.00 43.02
C TYR A 38 -10.70 24.78 42.93
N PRO A 39 -9.55 24.16 43.19
CA PRO A 39 -8.26 24.84 43.08
C PRO A 39 -7.97 25.12 41.61
N LEU A 40 -7.80 26.41 41.29
CA LEU A 40 -7.24 26.86 40.02
C LEU A 40 -5.88 26.18 39.81
N ARG A 41 -5.81 25.27 38.82
CA ARG A 41 -4.53 24.79 38.28
C ARG A 41 -3.86 25.92 37.51
N HIS A 42 -3.27 26.86 38.25
CA HIS A 42 -2.20 27.74 37.81
C HIS A 42 -0.88 27.08 38.20
N CYS A 43 -0.45 26.07 37.44
CA CYS A 43 0.87 25.48 37.58
C CYS A 43 1.26 24.71 36.31
N SER A 44 1.73 25.44 35.31
CA SER A 44 2.62 24.90 34.25
C SER A 44 3.29 26.00 33.41
N THR A 45 2.75 27.23 33.38
CA THR A 45 3.32 28.34 32.58
C THR A 45 4.44 29.13 33.29
N LEU A 46 4.84 28.70 34.50
CA LEU A 46 5.91 29.31 35.30
C LEU A 46 7.15 28.41 35.37
N MET A 47 7.47 27.70 34.28
CA MET A 47 8.83 27.19 34.08
C MET A 47 9.75 28.39 33.78
N LYS A 48 10.26 28.96 34.88
CA LYS A 48 11.48 29.75 35.06
C LYS A 48 11.93 30.62 33.88
N TRP A 49 11.51 31.88 33.90
CA TRP A 49 12.19 32.99 33.20
C TRP A 49 13.69 33.13 33.56
N SER A 50 14.16 32.49 34.64
CA SER A 50 15.58 32.48 35.02
C SER A 50 16.43 31.43 34.27
N GLU A 51 15.84 30.35 33.76
CA GLU A 51 16.58 29.26 33.07
C GLU A 51 16.83 29.55 31.59
N ARG A 52 15.95 30.33 30.94
CA ARG A 52 16.16 30.79 29.55
C ARG A 52 17.38 31.71 29.36
N ARG A 53 18.03 32.18 30.43
CA ARG A 53 19.25 33.00 30.33
C ARG A 53 20.52 32.19 30.03
N LEU A 54 20.49 30.87 30.19
CA LEU A 54 21.63 29.96 29.98
C LEU A 54 21.34 28.87 28.94
N ALA A 55 20.21 28.92 28.22
CA ALA A 55 19.87 27.90 27.23
C ALA A 55 20.71 28.07 25.95
N THR A 56 21.23 26.94 25.45
CA THR A 56 21.88 26.87 24.14
C THR A 56 20.88 26.38 23.10
N TYR A 57 20.90 26.97 21.92
CA TYR A 57 20.00 26.61 20.83
C TYR A 57 20.79 25.83 19.78
N LEU A 58 20.25 24.68 19.35
CA LEU A 58 20.84 23.89 18.28
C LEU A 58 20.12 24.18 16.95
N ALA A 59 20.81 24.90 16.07
CA ALA A 59 20.33 25.15 14.73
C ALA A 59 20.89 24.10 13.76
N ASN A 60 20.00 23.22 13.29
CA ASN A 60 20.25 22.34 12.14
C ASN A 60 20.10 23.16 10.85
N THR A 61 21.08 23.04 9.94
CA THR A 61 21.00 23.51 8.56
C THR A 61 21.59 22.48 7.61
N ILE A 62 21.32 22.62 6.32
CA ILE A 62 21.94 21.79 5.27
C ILE A 62 23.48 21.92 5.20
N PHE A 63 24.06 22.94 5.82
CA PHE A 63 25.52 23.17 5.81
C PHE A 63 26.20 22.61 7.05
N GLY A 64 25.45 22.27 8.09
CA GLY A 64 26.00 21.87 9.37
C GLY A 64 25.07 22.12 10.56
N LEU A 65 25.59 21.75 11.72
CA LEU A 65 25.00 21.97 13.03
C LEU A 65 25.69 23.15 13.71
N PHE A 66 24.89 24.00 14.35
CA PHE A 66 25.37 25.22 15.01
C PHE A 66 24.78 25.30 16.41
N LEU A 67 25.64 25.48 17.40
CA LEU A 67 25.23 25.93 18.72
C LEU A 67 25.20 27.45 18.71
N ILE A 68 24.05 28.03 19.04
CA ILE A 68 23.86 29.48 19.09
C ILE A 68 23.30 29.90 20.44
N ASP A 69 23.59 31.14 20.85
CA ASP A 69 22.95 31.76 22.00
C ASP A 69 21.58 32.37 21.63
N LYS A 70 20.92 32.97 22.63
CA LYS A 70 19.62 33.64 22.45
C LYS A 70 19.69 34.86 21.51
N GLU A 71 20.87 35.45 21.31
CA GLU A 71 21.12 36.52 20.34
C GLU A 71 21.46 35.99 18.93
N SER A 72 21.35 34.67 18.70
CA SER A 72 21.71 33.99 17.45
C SER A 72 23.19 34.05 17.08
N LYS A 73 24.07 34.30 18.07
CA LYS A 73 25.52 34.28 17.87
C LYS A 73 26.04 32.84 17.98
N ILE A 74 26.92 32.46 17.07
CA ILE A 74 27.50 31.11 17.02
C ILE A 74 28.49 30.91 18.18
N LEU A 75 28.20 29.93 19.02
CA LEU A 75 29.06 29.41 20.08
C LEU A 75 30.04 28.36 19.50
N ASP A 76 29.51 27.35 18.82
CA ASP A 76 30.29 26.30 18.15
C ASP A 76 29.56 25.80 16.88
N SER A 77 30.28 25.12 15.99
CA SER A 77 29.67 24.51 14.80
C SER A 77 30.42 23.29 14.29
N ILE A 78 29.66 22.36 13.70
CA ILE A 78 30.16 21.25 12.89
C ILE A 78 29.59 21.44 11.50
N LEU A 79 30.47 21.53 10.50
CA LEU A 79 30.06 21.76 9.11
C LEU A 79 30.13 20.47 8.31
N PHE A 80 29.16 20.31 7.42
CA PHE A 80 29.18 19.27 6.40
C PHE A 80 29.98 19.70 5.17
N TYR A 81 29.99 21.00 4.84
CA TYR A 81 30.72 21.53 3.67
C TYR A 81 32.23 21.21 3.72
N PRO A 82 32.86 20.85 2.59
CA PRO A 82 32.30 20.74 1.22
C PRO A 82 31.65 19.39 0.89
N ASP A 83 31.51 18.49 1.86
CA ASP A 83 30.98 17.15 1.65
C ASP A 83 29.44 17.12 1.68
N SER A 84 28.85 17.09 0.49
CA SER A 84 27.40 17.02 0.32
C SER A 84 26.84 15.61 0.57
N GLY A 85 27.69 14.58 0.56
CA GLY A 85 27.32 13.20 0.93
C GLY A 85 27.11 13.09 2.44
N ARG A 86 28.07 13.59 3.22
CA ARG A 86 27.98 13.67 4.68
C ARG A 86 26.72 14.38 5.17
N ALA A 87 26.35 15.49 4.53
CA ALA A 87 25.09 16.19 4.86
C ALA A 87 23.85 15.31 4.59
N ALA A 88 23.85 14.56 3.49
CA ALA A 88 22.73 13.70 3.12
C ALA A 88 22.60 12.48 4.06
N GLU A 89 23.73 11.85 4.40
CA GLU A 89 23.81 10.75 5.37
C GLU A 89 23.32 11.19 6.77
N PHE A 90 23.66 12.42 7.18
CA PHE A 90 23.16 13.00 8.41
C PHE A 90 21.62 13.07 8.45
N PHE A 91 20.99 13.59 7.39
CA PHE A 91 19.53 13.66 7.33
C PHE A 91 18.88 12.28 7.23
N GLN A 92 19.49 11.35 6.50
CA GLN A 92 19.02 9.96 6.43
C GLN A 92 19.08 9.27 7.81
N SER A 93 20.14 9.50 8.58
CA SER A 93 20.29 8.94 9.92
C SER A 93 19.18 9.42 10.86
N ILE A 94 18.83 10.72 10.79
CA ILE A 94 17.71 11.26 11.57
C ILE A 94 16.38 10.60 11.18
N GLU A 95 16.13 10.42 9.88
CA GLU A 95 14.91 9.75 9.39
C GLU A 95 14.83 8.27 9.82
N SER A 96 15.99 7.63 9.98
CA SER A 96 16.10 6.23 10.40
C SER A 96 16.13 6.06 11.93
N GLU A 97 15.93 7.15 12.68
CA GLU A 97 16.04 7.20 14.15
C GLU A 97 17.41 6.75 14.69
N ASP A 98 18.45 6.83 13.85
CA ASP A 98 19.83 6.60 14.24
C ASP A 98 20.50 7.88 14.71
N MET A 99 21.48 7.76 15.61
CA MET A 99 22.17 8.90 16.22
C MET A 99 23.42 9.28 15.39
N PRO A 100 23.38 10.27 14.48
CA PRO A 100 24.53 10.64 13.67
C PRO A 100 25.71 11.16 14.51
N SER A 101 26.92 10.81 14.07
CA SER A 101 28.17 11.16 14.76
C SER A 101 28.34 12.67 14.92
N GLU A 102 27.95 13.47 13.93
CA GLU A 102 28.04 14.93 13.99
C GLU A 102 27.14 15.53 15.09
N LEU A 103 25.98 14.91 15.34
CA LEU A 103 25.12 15.37 16.40
C LEU A 103 25.69 14.98 17.76
N SER A 104 26.22 13.76 17.91
CA SER A 104 26.94 13.37 19.13
C SER A 104 28.15 14.29 19.42
N ASP A 105 28.96 14.58 18.40
CA ASP A 105 30.16 15.41 18.51
C ASP A 105 29.83 16.85 18.91
N ILE A 106 28.77 17.45 18.36
CA ILE A 106 28.41 18.82 18.72
C ILE A 106 27.81 18.90 20.13
N LEU A 107 27.10 17.86 20.58
CA LEU A 107 26.52 17.80 21.92
C LEU A 107 27.59 17.75 23.02
N GLN A 108 28.75 17.14 22.77
CA GLN A 108 29.88 17.18 23.71
C GLN A 108 30.40 18.59 24.00
N LYS A 109 30.13 19.55 23.11
CA LYS A 109 30.55 20.94 23.23
C LYS A 109 29.51 21.83 23.92
N VAL A 110 28.35 21.28 24.28
CA VAL A 110 27.28 22.01 24.95
C VAL A 110 27.68 22.26 26.40
N SER A 111 27.78 23.54 26.78
CA SER A 111 28.13 23.95 28.14
C SER A 111 26.91 24.25 29.02
N SER A 112 25.71 24.31 28.44
CA SER A 112 24.46 24.64 29.13
C SER A 112 23.70 23.40 29.60
N PRO A 113 22.94 23.49 30.71
CA PRO A 113 22.14 22.37 31.21
C PRO A 113 20.97 22.00 30.29
N THR A 114 20.45 22.98 29.54
CA THR A 114 19.27 22.81 28.68
C THR A 114 19.59 23.19 27.24
N ILE A 115 19.21 22.33 26.29
CA ILE A 115 19.31 22.57 24.85
C ILE A 115 17.92 22.74 24.23
N ILE A 116 17.79 23.75 23.36
CA ILE A 116 16.56 24.03 22.61
C ILE A 116 16.73 23.61 21.16
N VAL A 117 15.81 22.79 20.65
CA VAL A 117 15.82 22.28 19.28
C VAL A 117 14.49 22.56 18.58
N GLN A 118 14.51 22.75 17.25
CA GLN A 118 13.29 22.92 16.45
C GLN A 118 12.67 21.60 15.97
N ASN A 119 13.51 20.64 15.55
CA ASN A 119 13.03 19.36 15.02
C ASN A 119 12.70 18.39 16.18
N PRO A 120 11.44 17.92 16.32
CA PRO A 120 11.08 16.91 17.31
C PRO A 120 11.87 15.61 17.21
N GLU A 121 12.25 15.16 16.02
CA GLU A 121 13.02 13.92 15.79
C GLU A 121 14.41 14.03 16.42
N ILE A 122 15.12 15.12 16.14
CA ILE A 122 16.40 15.45 16.78
C ILE A 122 16.22 15.54 18.30
N GLY A 123 15.13 16.16 18.76
CA GLY A 123 14.84 16.24 20.19
C GLY A 123 14.61 14.88 20.84
N GLY A 124 13.94 13.96 20.13
CA GLY A 124 13.75 12.57 20.53
C GLY A 124 15.09 11.84 20.61
N LEU A 125 15.91 11.91 19.56
CA LEU A 125 17.24 11.29 19.51
C LEU A 125 18.14 11.72 20.66
N ILE A 126 18.19 13.01 20.96
CA ILE A 126 19.01 13.53 22.06
C ILE A 126 18.50 13.00 23.40
N ARG A 127 17.18 12.96 23.63
CA ARG A 127 16.59 12.42 24.87
C ARG A 127 16.83 10.92 25.05
N SER A 128 16.82 10.16 23.95
CA SER A 128 17.02 8.71 24.00
C SER A 128 18.48 8.31 24.19
N ASN A 129 19.43 9.14 23.74
CA ASN A 129 20.86 8.80 23.71
C ASN A 129 21.73 9.60 24.71
N THR A 130 21.20 10.67 25.33
CA THR A 130 21.96 11.54 26.22
C THR A 130 21.13 12.02 27.43
N ASP A 131 21.81 12.36 28.52
CA ASP A 131 21.18 12.91 29.74
C ASP A 131 20.93 14.43 29.68
N ILE A 132 21.12 15.05 28.51
CA ILE A 132 20.96 16.51 28.35
C ILE A 132 19.47 16.86 28.39
N GLU A 133 19.10 17.92 29.12
CA GLU A 133 17.71 18.38 29.14
C GLU A 133 17.34 19.03 27.79
N VAL A 134 16.39 18.42 27.06
CA VAL A 134 15.98 18.89 25.73
C VAL A 134 14.58 19.49 25.73
N SER A 135 14.49 20.74 25.31
CA SER A 135 13.23 21.42 25.01
C SER A 135 13.03 21.53 23.49
N VAL A 136 11.90 21.04 22.99
CA VAL A 136 11.53 21.19 21.57
C VAL A 136 10.66 22.44 21.43
N ASP A 137 11.16 23.44 20.71
CA ASP A 137 10.45 24.68 20.37
C ASP A 137 10.48 24.90 18.85
N PRO A 138 9.46 24.44 18.12
CA PRO A 138 9.37 24.62 16.66
C PRO A 138 9.32 26.09 16.23
N THR A 139 8.94 26.99 17.15
CA THR A 139 8.74 28.42 16.89
C THR A 139 9.90 29.28 17.39
N SER A 140 11.04 28.68 17.75
CA SER A 140 12.18 29.38 18.31
C SER A 140 12.68 30.52 17.40
N ASP A 141 12.57 31.76 17.87
CA ASP A 141 13.01 32.96 17.13
C ASP A 141 14.52 32.96 16.83
N PRO A 142 15.44 32.61 17.78
CA PRO A 142 16.88 32.60 17.50
C PRO A 142 17.27 31.63 16.38
N ILE A 143 16.72 30.41 16.38
CA ILE A 143 17.03 29.40 15.36
C ILE A 143 16.44 29.82 14.01
N THR A 144 15.23 30.36 14.00
CA THR A 144 14.58 30.86 12.78
C THR A 144 15.39 32.01 12.16
N TRP A 145 15.76 33.00 12.97
CA TRP A 145 16.57 34.13 12.54
C TRP A 145 17.95 33.70 12.02
N PHE A 146 18.59 32.73 12.68
CA PHE A 146 19.84 32.15 12.21
C PHE A 146 19.70 31.53 10.82
N ARG A 147 18.66 30.72 10.61
CA ARG A 147 18.36 30.06 9.33
C ARG A 147 17.94 31.02 8.22
N THR A 148 17.36 32.17 8.50
CA THR A 148 16.96 33.11 7.44
C THR A 148 18.02 34.14 7.11
N SER A 149 18.71 34.65 8.13
CA SER A 149 19.41 35.94 8.03
C SER A 149 20.91 35.80 8.23
N ILE A 150 21.38 34.84 9.03
CA ILE A 150 22.76 34.83 9.54
C ILE A 150 23.59 33.69 8.97
N HIS A 151 23.02 32.50 8.73
CA HIS A 151 23.85 31.33 8.40
C HIS A 151 24.70 31.53 7.12
N ASN A 152 24.18 32.20 6.09
CA ASN A 152 24.96 32.43 4.85
C ASN A 152 26.09 33.44 5.04
N SER A 153 25.84 34.55 5.72
CA SER A 153 26.89 35.54 6.00
C SER A 153 27.93 34.98 6.96
N ALA A 154 27.51 34.29 8.02
CA ALA A 154 28.42 33.67 8.98
C ALA A 154 29.29 32.55 8.37
N LEU A 155 28.77 31.81 7.38
CA LEU A 155 29.53 30.81 6.63
C LEU A 155 30.55 31.43 5.67
N LEU A 156 30.24 32.58 5.08
CA LEU A 156 31.13 33.33 4.19
C LEU A 156 32.21 34.10 4.99
N GLU A 157 31.84 34.70 6.12
CA GLU A 157 32.73 35.52 6.96
C GLU A 157 33.75 34.70 7.76
N ARG A 158 33.42 33.45 8.16
CA ARG A 158 34.37 32.55 8.84
C ARG A 158 35.34 31.81 7.91
N ASN A 159 35.56 32.30 6.67
CA ASN A 159 36.54 31.79 5.70
C ASN A 159 36.44 30.28 5.37
N LYS A 160 35.24 29.68 5.35
CA LYS A 160 35.06 28.24 5.04
C LYS A 160 34.37 27.94 3.71
N ILE A 161 33.76 28.93 3.05
CA ILE A 161 33.05 28.74 1.77
C ILE A 161 33.44 29.84 0.78
N GLU A 162 33.87 29.45 -0.41
CA GLU A 162 34.59 30.29 -1.37
C GLU A 162 33.74 31.37 -2.05
N SER A 163 32.42 31.15 -2.22
CA SER A 163 31.53 32.11 -2.90
C SER A 163 30.04 31.84 -2.63
N GLN A 164 29.19 32.82 -2.94
CA GLN A 164 27.73 32.61 -2.95
C GLN A 164 27.28 31.54 -3.96
N ASP A 165 28.01 31.37 -5.06
CA ASP A 165 27.71 30.33 -6.04
C ASP A 165 28.10 28.94 -5.52
N ALA A 166 29.20 28.83 -4.76
CA ALA A 166 29.56 27.60 -4.07
C ALA A 166 28.49 27.18 -3.04
N LEU A 167 27.93 28.14 -2.28
CA LEU A 167 26.79 27.88 -1.39
C LEU A 167 25.62 27.28 -2.17
N LYS A 168 25.18 27.93 -3.26
CA LYS A 168 24.04 27.46 -4.07
C LYS A 168 24.28 26.08 -4.67
N ARG A 169 25.50 25.82 -5.17
CA ARG A 169 25.89 24.50 -5.71
C ARG A 169 25.81 23.43 -4.63
N PHE A 170 26.40 23.67 -3.47
CA PHE A 170 26.35 22.75 -2.34
C PHE A 170 24.91 22.44 -1.91
N ARG A 171 24.04 23.46 -1.81
CA ARG A 171 22.61 23.24 -1.49
C ARG A 171 21.95 22.28 -2.48
N ARG A 172 22.21 22.48 -3.77
CA ARG A 172 21.66 21.64 -4.84
C ARG A 172 22.20 20.22 -4.75
N GLU A 173 23.50 20.05 -4.49
CA GLU A 173 24.12 18.73 -4.35
C GLU A 173 23.57 17.97 -3.15
N VAL A 174 23.46 18.61 -1.98
CA VAL A 174 22.82 17.99 -0.80
C VAL A 174 21.39 17.57 -1.10
N ALA A 175 20.61 18.41 -1.80
CA ALA A 175 19.24 18.07 -2.18
C ALA A 175 19.17 16.86 -3.13
N ILE A 176 20.09 16.77 -4.10
CA ILE A 176 20.18 15.64 -5.04
C ILE A 176 20.59 14.37 -4.29
N ASN A 177 21.62 14.42 -3.44
CA ASN A 177 22.11 13.27 -2.69
C ASN A 177 21.06 12.76 -1.71
N THR A 178 20.41 13.65 -0.94
CA THR A 178 19.33 13.28 -0.02
C THR A 178 18.17 12.63 -0.79
N SER A 179 17.77 13.20 -1.93
CA SER A 179 16.72 12.61 -2.77
C SER A 179 17.11 11.23 -3.29
N ARG A 180 18.37 11.06 -3.70
CA ARG A 180 18.91 9.77 -4.17
C ARG A 180 18.87 8.72 -3.06
N LEU A 181 19.31 9.05 -1.85
CA LEU A 181 19.27 8.13 -0.70
C LEU A 181 17.84 7.72 -0.36
N ARG A 182 16.90 8.67 -0.34
CA ARG A 182 15.47 8.37 -0.13
C ARG A 182 14.87 7.48 -1.23
N ILE A 183 15.24 7.69 -2.50
CA ILE A 183 14.81 6.82 -3.61
C ILE A 183 15.36 5.41 -3.41
N ILE A 184 16.66 5.27 -3.10
CA ILE A 184 17.30 3.97 -2.88
C ILE A 184 16.60 3.23 -1.74
N ALA A 185 16.36 3.91 -0.61
CA ALA A 185 15.65 3.34 0.53
C ALA A 185 14.25 2.84 0.13
N ALA A 186 13.44 3.67 -0.52
CA ALA A 186 12.09 3.31 -0.97
C ALA A 186 12.08 2.16 -2.00
N THR A 187 13.08 2.08 -2.89
CA THR A 187 13.19 0.98 -3.86
C THR A 187 13.71 -0.32 -3.26
N SER A 188 14.37 -0.24 -2.09
CA SER A 188 14.94 -1.40 -1.39
C SER A 188 13.97 -2.00 -0.37
N GLU A 189 12.79 -1.39 -0.18
CA GLU A 189 11.74 -1.96 0.65
C GLU A 189 11.33 -3.33 0.09
N ARG A 190 11.36 -4.36 0.94
CA ARG A 190 11.07 -5.75 0.54
C ARG A 190 9.64 -5.91 -0.02
N ASP A 191 8.71 -5.05 0.38
CA ASP A 191 7.34 -4.98 -0.14
C ASP A 191 7.27 -4.70 -1.65
N VAL A 192 8.27 -4.00 -2.21
CA VAL A 192 8.36 -3.73 -3.64
C VAL A 192 8.60 -5.03 -4.42
N ALA A 193 9.40 -5.95 -3.86
CA ALA A 193 9.61 -7.27 -4.45
C ALA A 193 8.31 -8.08 -4.45
N ILE A 194 7.56 -8.10 -3.34
CA ILE A 194 6.24 -8.76 -3.28
C ILE A 194 5.33 -8.26 -4.40
N LYS A 195 5.20 -6.94 -4.55
CA LYS A 195 4.34 -6.35 -5.57
C LYS A 195 4.74 -6.78 -6.98
N ASN A 196 6.01 -6.64 -7.34
CA ASN A 196 6.49 -6.99 -8.68
C ASN A 196 6.29 -8.48 -8.97
N THR A 197 6.51 -9.35 -7.99
CA THR A 197 6.32 -10.79 -8.17
C THR A 197 4.85 -11.16 -8.35
N ILE A 198 3.92 -10.54 -7.61
CA ILE A 198 2.48 -10.73 -7.81
C ILE A 198 2.01 -10.22 -9.17
N ASP A 199 2.46 -9.03 -9.58
CA ASP A 199 2.13 -8.46 -10.88
C ASP A 199 2.63 -9.39 -12.01
N ALA A 200 3.85 -9.95 -11.86
CA ALA A 200 4.41 -10.93 -12.79
C ALA A 200 3.60 -12.24 -12.83
N ILE A 201 3.18 -12.79 -11.69
CA ILE A 201 2.30 -13.97 -11.63
C ILE A 201 0.99 -13.68 -12.37
N ASP A 202 0.36 -12.52 -12.15
CA ASP A 202 -0.90 -12.14 -12.82
C ASP A 202 -0.73 -11.94 -14.34
N GLU A 203 0.44 -11.51 -14.80
CA GLU A 203 0.77 -11.42 -16.23
C GLU A 203 1.05 -12.78 -16.86
N ILE A 204 1.75 -13.66 -16.13
CA ILE A 204 1.99 -15.04 -16.55
C ILE A 204 0.68 -15.82 -16.64
N ASP A 205 -0.21 -15.74 -15.64
CA ASP A 205 -1.52 -16.40 -15.65
C ASP A 205 -2.34 -15.99 -16.89
N LYS A 206 -2.36 -14.69 -17.24
CA LYS A 206 -3.02 -14.21 -18.46
C LYS A 206 -2.37 -14.77 -19.72
N SER A 207 -1.04 -14.84 -19.75
CA SER A 207 -0.26 -15.32 -20.89
C SER A 207 -0.44 -16.82 -21.11
N ILE A 208 -0.39 -17.61 -20.03
CA ILE A 208 -0.68 -19.05 -20.03
C ILE A 208 -2.07 -19.26 -20.61
N ASN A 209 -3.09 -18.60 -20.07
CA ASN A 209 -4.46 -18.77 -20.54
C ASN A 209 -4.61 -18.42 -22.04
N LEU A 210 -4.03 -17.29 -22.49
CA LEU A 210 -4.10 -16.87 -23.89
C LEU A 210 -3.42 -17.88 -24.83
N LEU A 211 -2.21 -18.33 -24.47
CA LEU A 211 -1.43 -19.25 -25.30
C LEU A 211 -2.01 -20.67 -25.28
N ALA A 212 -2.53 -21.12 -24.14
CA ALA A 212 -3.16 -22.42 -23.97
C ALA A 212 -4.48 -22.53 -24.75
N MET A 213 -5.31 -21.48 -24.75
CA MET A 213 -6.47 -21.39 -25.64
C MET A 213 -6.04 -21.46 -27.11
N ARG A 214 -5.01 -20.68 -27.50
CA ARG A 214 -4.54 -20.67 -28.88
C ARG A 214 -3.95 -22.01 -29.33
N LEU A 215 -3.24 -22.70 -28.44
CA LEU A 215 -2.70 -24.03 -28.66
C LEU A 215 -3.82 -25.05 -28.88
N SER A 216 -4.86 -24.99 -28.04
CA SER A 216 -6.06 -25.83 -28.16
C SER A 216 -6.77 -25.62 -29.50
N ASP A 217 -7.00 -24.36 -29.88
CA ASP A 217 -7.66 -24.00 -31.14
C ASP A 217 -6.85 -24.44 -32.37
N TRP A 218 -5.52 -24.32 -32.32
CA TRP A 218 -4.67 -24.73 -33.44
C TRP A 218 -4.60 -26.25 -33.54
N TYR A 219 -4.46 -26.97 -32.43
CA TYR A 219 -4.47 -28.42 -32.47
C TYR A 219 -5.82 -28.99 -32.94
N ALA A 220 -6.93 -28.32 -32.61
CA ALA A 220 -8.28 -28.70 -33.02
C ALA A 220 -8.47 -28.78 -34.55
N THR A 221 -7.62 -28.11 -35.35
CA THR A 221 -7.69 -28.25 -36.82
C THR A 221 -7.26 -29.64 -37.30
N TYR A 222 -6.49 -30.37 -36.49
CA TYR A 222 -6.00 -31.70 -36.80
C TYR A 222 -6.72 -32.81 -36.01
N ASP A 223 -7.03 -32.55 -34.74
CA ASP A 223 -7.81 -33.45 -33.89
C ASP A 223 -8.82 -32.61 -33.07
N PRO A 224 -10.07 -32.47 -33.57
CA PRO A 224 -11.09 -31.65 -32.92
C PRO A 224 -11.61 -32.27 -31.61
N LEU A 225 -11.27 -33.52 -31.31
CA LEU A 225 -11.82 -34.26 -30.19
C LEU A 225 -11.00 -34.07 -28.92
N LEU A 226 -9.68 -34.04 -29.04
CA LEU A 226 -8.82 -33.95 -27.85
C LEU A 226 -9.07 -32.69 -26.99
N PRO A 227 -9.24 -31.49 -27.56
CA PRO A 227 -9.57 -30.29 -26.78
C PRO A 227 -10.94 -30.34 -26.09
N THR A 228 -11.86 -31.21 -26.52
CA THR A 228 -13.18 -31.38 -25.88
C THR A 228 -13.14 -32.31 -24.67
N VAL A 229 -12.10 -33.14 -24.61
CA VAL A 229 -11.90 -34.14 -23.55
C VAL A 229 -11.11 -33.53 -22.39
N VAL A 230 -10.12 -32.68 -22.70
CA VAL A 230 -9.29 -31.99 -21.71
C VAL A 230 -9.89 -30.63 -21.39
N ASP A 231 -10.57 -30.50 -20.24
CA ASP A 231 -11.22 -29.25 -19.83
C ASP A 231 -10.21 -28.16 -19.41
N GLU A 232 -9.04 -28.56 -18.90
CA GLU A 232 -7.98 -27.64 -18.46
C GLU A 232 -6.96 -27.41 -19.58
N HIS A 233 -6.99 -26.21 -20.18
CA HIS A 233 -6.10 -25.86 -21.30
C HIS A 233 -4.60 -25.93 -20.94
N GLU A 234 -4.24 -25.77 -19.67
CA GLU A 234 -2.86 -25.87 -19.19
C GLU A 234 -2.37 -27.32 -19.20
N VAL A 235 -3.22 -28.24 -18.72
CA VAL A 235 -2.99 -29.69 -18.75
C VAL A 235 -2.87 -30.19 -20.19
N PHE A 236 -3.66 -29.62 -21.11
CA PHE A 236 -3.59 -29.93 -22.53
C PHE A 236 -2.19 -29.70 -23.12
N ALA A 237 -1.52 -28.61 -22.74
CA ALA A 237 -0.15 -28.34 -23.18
C ALA A 237 0.84 -29.43 -22.72
N GLN A 238 0.71 -29.92 -21.48
CA GLN A 238 1.57 -30.98 -20.97
C GLN A 238 1.31 -32.32 -21.66
N ILE A 239 0.04 -32.68 -21.88
CA ILE A 239 -0.34 -33.88 -22.63
C ILE A 239 0.26 -33.86 -24.04
N LEU A 240 0.19 -32.72 -24.75
CA LEU A 240 0.78 -32.59 -26.09
C LEU A 240 2.30 -32.80 -26.11
N LEU A 241 3.01 -32.47 -25.03
CA LEU A 241 4.45 -32.71 -24.91
C LEU A 241 4.79 -34.17 -24.65
N GLU A 242 3.93 -34.91 -23.97
CA GLU A 242 4.08 -36.35 -23.74
C GLU A 242 3.64 -37.21 -24.94
N MET A 243 2.88 -36.63 -25.88
CA MET A 243 2.41 -37.33 -27.08
C MET A 243 3.52 -37.56 -28.11
N SER A 244 3.70 -38.83 -28.51
CA SER A 244 4.46 -39.23 -29.69
C SER A 244 3.58 -39.16 -30.94
N GLU A 245 4.05 -38.45 -31.98
CA GLU A 245 3.52 -38.40 -33.37
C GLU A 245 2.05 -38.82 -33.55
N GLY A 246 1.12 -38.01 -33.03
CA GLY A 246 -0.31 -38.11 -33.33
C GLY A 246 -1.09 -39.23 -32.62
N ALA A 247 -0.46 -40.02 -31.75
CA ALA A 247 -1.14 -41.04 -30.95
C ALA A 247 -1.40 -40.56 -29.52
N LEU A 248 -2.67 -40.69 -29.10
CA LEU A 248 -3.08 -40.44 -27.73
C LEU A 248 -2.52 -41.55 -26.83
N ASP A 249 -1.46 -41.27 -26.05
CA ASP A 249 -1.01 -42.23 -25.06
C ASP A 249 -2.04 -42.28 -23.92
N LYS A 250 -2.78 -43.39 -23.83
CA LYS A 250 -3.76 -43.65 -22.77
C LYS A 250 -3.13 -43.53 -21.36
N LYS A 251 -1.81 -43.74 -21.24
CA LYS A 251 -1.08 -43.55 -19.99
C LYS A 251 -0.94 -42.08 -19.61
N ALA A 252 -0.72 -41.17 -20.57
CA ALA A 252 -0.62 -39.74 -20.31
C ALA A 252 -1.97 -39.18 -19.81
N LEU A 253 -3.07 -39.53 -20.46
CA LEU A 253 -4.42 -39.11 -20.04
C LEU A 253 -4.78 -39.55 -18.62
N SER A 254 -4.31 -40.73 -18.22
CA SER A 254 -4.58 -41.29 -16.89
C SER A 254 -3.79 -40.57 -15.79
N ARG A 255 -2.61 -40.01 -16.09
CA ARG A 255 -1.81 -39.22 -15.12
C ARG A 255 -2.46 -37.90 -14.76
N TYR A 256 -3.15 -37.31 -15.73
CA TYR A 256 -3.76 -35.98 -15.61
C TYR A 256 -5.23 -36.02 -15.22
N ASN A 257 -5.75 -37.16 -14.72
CA ASN A 257 -7.14 -37.34 -14.31
C ASN A 257 -8.17 -36.90 -15.36
N VAL A 258 -7.84 -37.05 -16.65
CA VAL A 258 -8.74 -36.66 -17.73
C VAL A 258 -9.92 -37.63 -17.79
N ASP A 259 -11.14 -37.10 -17.77
CA ASP A 259 -12.36 -37.91 -17.84
C ASP A 259 -12.52 -38.57 -19.21
N GLN A 260 -12.16 -39.86 -19.28
CA GLN A 260 -12.24 -40.65 -20.50
C GLN A 260 -13.67 -41.10 -20.85
N SER A 261 -14.66 -40.86 -19.98
CA SER A 261 -16.06 -41.21 -20.25
C SER A 261 -16.62 -40.42 -21.44
N LYS A 262 -16.11 -39.19 -21.67
CA LYS A 262 -16.43 -38.36 -22.84
C LYS A 262 -16.03 -39.00 -24.18
N LEU A 263 -15.02 -39.89 -24.17
CA LEU A 263 -14.54 -40.61 -25.35
C LEU A 263 -15.30 -41.92 -25.61
N HIS A 264 -15.85 -42.56 -24.57
CA HIS A 264 -16.47 -43.89 -24.66
C HIS A 264 -17.84 -43.90 -25.38
N GLY A 265 -18.45 -42.73 -25.60
CA GLY A 265 -19.74 -42.61 -26.29
C GLY A 265 -19.66 -42.37 -27.80
N MET A 266 -18.46 -42.30 -28.38
CA MET A 266 -18.25 -42.01 -29.80
C MET A 266 -17.73 -43.24 -30.55
N ASP A 267 -18.31 -43.52 -31.72
CA ASP A 267 -17.90 -44.63 -32.59
C ASP A 267 -16.45 -44.44 -33.05
N ASP A 268 -15.64 -45.49 -32.88
CA ASP A 268 -14.22 -45.60 -33.24
C ASP A 268 -13.95 -45.12 -34.68
N SER A 269 -14.88 -45.42 -35.59
CA SER A 269 -14.81 -45.05 -37.00
C SER A 269 -15.03 -43.53 -37.22
N VAL A 270 -15.86 -42.90 -36.39
CA VAL A 270 -16.05 -41.43 -36.37
C VAL A 270 -14.84 -40.75 -35.72
N LEU A 271 -14.29 -41.34 -34.66
CA LEU A 271 -13.08 -40.86 -33.98
C LEU A 271 -11.87 -40.82 -34.93
N GLN A 272 -11.76 -41.82 -35.81
CA GLN A 272 -10.67 -41.89 -36.79
C GLN A 272 -10.94 -41.03 -38.03
N GLY A 273 -12.20 -40.88 -38.45
CA GLY A 273 -12.58 -40.09 -39.63
C GLY A 273 -12.47 -38.57 -39.45
N LEU A 274 -12.46 -38.07 -38.20
CA LEU A 274 -12.31 -36.64 -37.88
C LEU A 274 -10.85 -36.18 -37.75
N ARG A 275 -9.92 -37.12 -37.58
CA ARG A 275 -8.49 -36.82 -37.44
C ARG A 275 -7.87 -36.61 -38.80
N THR A 276 -7.10 -35.54 -38.95
CA THR A 276 -6.32 -35.28 -40.17
C THR A 276 -4.83 -35.43 -39.90
N THR A 277 -4.07 -35.75 -40.95
CA THR A 277 -2.62 -35.86 -40.86
C THR A 277 -2.02 -34.47 -40.65
N MET A 278 -1.26 -34.31 -39.57
CA MET A 278 -0.54 -33.09 -39.26
C MET A 278 0.80 -33.07 -40.01
N PRO A 279 1.11 -32.02 -40.79
CA PRO A 279 2.44 -31.84 -41.39
C PRO A 279 3.53 -31.79 -40.31
N PRO A 280 4.73 -32.34 -40.55
CA PRO A 280 5.83 -32.32 -39.58
C PRO A 280 6.21 -30.90 -39.11
N ASP A 281 6.21 -29.93 -40.03
CA ASP A 281 6.52 -28.52 -39.73
C ASP A 281 5.48 -27.90 -38.77
N ASP A 282 4.19 -28.19 -39.00
CA ASP A 282 3.10 -27.74 -38.12
C ASP A 282 3.18 -28.42 -36.75
N ALA A 283 3.51 -29.72 -36.72
CA ALA A 283 3.70 -30.48 -35.49
C ALA A 283 4.85 -29.92 -34.64
N GLU A 284 5.96 -29.54 -35.27
CA GLU A 284 7.08 -28.91 -34.59
C GLU A 284 6.69 -27.54 -34.00
N ALA A 285 5.97 -26.71 -34.78
CA ALA A 285 5.53 -25.40 -34.33
C ALA A 285 4.50 -25.47 -33.17
N ILE A 286 3.53 -26.38 -33.25
CA ILE A 286 2.57 -26.64 -32.17
C ILE A 286 3.29 -27.13 -30.91
N ARG A 287 4.26 -28.04 -31.07
CA ARG A 287 5.06 -28.53 -29.94
C ARG A 287 5.92 -27.43 -29.32
N ALA A 288 6.48 -26.51 -30.13
CA ALA A 288 7.20 -25.36 -29.62
C ALA A 288 6.30 -24.43 -28.79
N LEU A 289 5.06 -24.18 -29.25
CA LEU A 289 4.08 -23.43 -28.49
C LEU A 289 3.70 -24.12 -27.18
N ALA A 290 3.49 -25.45 -27.20
CA ALA A 290 3.23 -26.24 -26.00
C ALA A 290 4.38 -26.16 -24.99
N LYS A 291 5.64 -26.22 -25.46
CA LYS A 291 6.83 -26.02 -24.61
C LYS A 291 6.86 -24.64 -23.96
N ALA A 292 6.50 -23.59 -24.72
CA ALA A 292 6.44 -22.24 -24.17
C ALA A 292 5.39 -22.12 -23.06
N VAL A 293 4.19 -22.70 -23.25
CA VAL A 293 3.15 -22.75 -22.21
C VAL A 293 3.64 -23.50 -20.97
N ALA A 294 4.22 -24.69 -21.13
CA ALA A 294 4.77 -25.47 -20.02
C ALA A 294 5.89 -24.74 -19.26
N SER A 295 6.76 -24.01 -19.98
CA SER A 295 7.80 -23.19 -19.37
C SER A 295 7.20 -22.05 -18.54
N LEU A 296 6.16 -21.37 -19.04
CA LEU A 296 5.46 -20.33 -18.27
C LEU A 296 4.81 -20.88 -17.01
N MET A 297 4.25 -22.10 -17.06
CA MET A 297 3.70 -22.77 -15.86
C MET A 297 4.79 -23.09 -14.82
N SER A 298 5.98 -23.52 -15.27
CA SER A 298 7.14 -23.71 -14.38
C SER A 298 7.53 -22.40 -13.70
N THR A 299 7.73 -21.35 -14.51
CA THR A 299 8.09 -20.01 -13.99
C THR A 299 7.03 -19.47 -13.03
N ARG A 300 5.73 -19.67 -13.32
CA ARG A 300 4.65 -19.31 -12.39
C ARG A 300 4.84 -19.97 -11.02
N SER A 301 5.16 -21.27 -11.02
CA SER A 301 5.33 -22.06 -9.80
C SER A 301 6.56 -21.59 -9.01
N GLU A 302 7.67 -21.30 -9.69
CA GLU A 302 8.88 -20.73 -9.10
C GLU A 302 8.61 -19.35 -8.45
N LEU A 303 7.82 -18.50 -9.10
CA LEU A 303 7.43 -17.20 -8.52
C LEU A 303 6.48 -17.35 -7.33
N GLU A 304 5.60 -18.35 -7.33
CA GLU A 304 4.72 -18.63 -6.19
C GLU A 304 5.49 -19.12 -4.96
N GLU A 305 6.50 -19.97 -5.16
CA GLU A 305 7.45 -20.37 -4.10
C GLU A 305 8.22 -19.15 -3.59
N HIS A 306 8.74 -18.32 -4.50
CA HIS A 306 9.45 -17.10 -4.13
C HIS A 306 8.59 -16.13 -3.31
N VAL A 307 7.31 -15.92 -3.68
CA VAL A 307 6.37 -15.11 -2.89
C VAL A 307 6.12 -15.75 -1.52
N THR A 308 6.04 -17.07 -1.46
CA THR A 308 5.83 -17.80 -0.20
C THR A 308 6.97 -17.54 0.78
N ASP A 309 8.22 -17.61 0.31
CA ASP A 309 9.40 -17.31 1.11
C ASP A 309 9.39 -15.85 1.58
N LEU A 310 9.18 -14.89 0.66
CA LEU A 310 9.11 -13.46 1.00
C LEU A 310 8.03 -13.17 2.04
N MET A 311 6.84 -13.77 1.88
CA MET A 311 5.72 -13.56 2.78
C MET A 311 5.93 -14.19 4.16
N SER A 312 6.70 -15.28 4.26
CA SER A 312 7.07 -15.87 5.54
C SER A 312 7.99 -14.95 6.37
N GLU A 313 8.83 -14.17 5.69
CA GLU A 313 9.76 -13.23 6.31
C GLU A 313 9.11 -11.87 6.61
N ILE A 314 8.29 -11.37 5.69
CA ILE A 314 7.76 -9.99 5.73
C ILE A 314 6.42 -9.91 6.46
N ALA A 315 5.54 -10.90 6.25
CA ALA A 315 4.18 -10.86 6.78
C ALA A 315 3.67 -12.26 7.19
N PRO A 316 4.30 -12.89 8.19
CA PRO A 316 3.95 -14.24 8.65
C PRO A 316 2.51 -14.31 9.19
N ASN A 317 2.02 -13.27 9.88
CA ASN A 317 0.67 -13.29 10.45
C ASN A 317 -0.41 -13.22 9.36
N LEU A 318 -0.21 -12.40 8.33
CA LEU A 318 -1.11 -12.37 7.16
C LEU A 318 -1.10 -13.70 6.41
N SER A 319 0.08 -14.29 6.24
CA SER A 319 0.26 -15.59 5.56
C SER A 319 -0.46 -16.71 6.28
N ALA A 320 -0.39 -16.76 7.61
CA ALA A 320 -1.09 -17.76 8.41
C ALA A 320 -2.62 -17.71 8.25
N LEU A 321 -3.20 -16.51 8.03
CA LEU A 321 -4.64 -16.32 7.92
C LEU A 321 -5.22 -16.53 6.51
N ALA A 322 -4.58 -15.94 5.49
CA ALA A 322 -5.11 -15.95 4.13
C ALA A 322 -4.31 -16.84 3.18
N GLY A 323 -3.14 -17.33 3.59
CA GLY A 323 -2.15 -17.93 2.72
C GLY A 323 -1.21 -16.89 2.10
N PRO A 324 0.02 -17.29 1.70
CA PRO A 324 1.02 -16.36 1.20
C PRO A 324 0.57 -15.57 -0.03
N LEU A 325 -0.02 -16.25 -1.02
CA LEU A 325 -0.42 -15.62 -2.29
C LEU A 325 -1.50 -14.56 -2.10
N ILE A 326 -2.52 -14.84 -1.28
CA ILE A 326 -3.61 -13.88 -1.02
C ILE A 326 -3.12 -12.72 -0.14
N GLY A 327 -2.25 -13.00 0.85
CA GLY A 327 -1.60 -11.98 1.67
C GLY A 327 -0.74 -11.03 0.81
N ALA A 328 0.08 -11.58 -0.06
CA ALA A 328 0.90 -10.83 -1.02
C ALA A 328 0.04 -9.98 -1.98
N ARG A 329 -1.06 -10.53 -2.50
CA ARG A 329 -2.01 -9.75 -3.32
C ARG A 329 -2.64 -8.59 -2.54
N LEU A 330 -2.94 -8.75 -1.24
CA LEU A 330 -3.44 -7.66 -0.40
C LEU A 330 -2.40 -6.55 -0.23
N ILE A 331 -1.12 -6.91 -0.01
CA ILE A 331 -0.01 -5.96 0.08
C ILE A 331 0.16 -5.23 -1.26
N SER A 332 0.19 -5.95 -2.38
CA SER A 332 0.29 -5.38 -3.73
C SER A 332 -0.84 -4.37 -4.01
N LEU A 333 -2.11 -4.74 -3.73
CA LEU A 333 -3.26 -3.85 -3.91
C LEU A 333 -3.25 -2.62 -2.98
N ALA A 334 -2.68 -2.75 -1.78
CA ALA A 334 -2.52 -1.63 -0.87
C ALA A 334 -1.33 -0.73 -1.24
N GLY A 335 -0.33 -1.28 -1.94
CA GLY A 335 0.91 -0.62 -2.36
C GLY A 335 2.11 -0.96 -1.46
N SER A 336 1.89 -1.12 -0.15
CA SER A 336 2.88 -1.59 0.83
C SER A 336 2.19 -2.18 2.06
N LEU A 337 2.93 -2.95 2.86
CA LEU A 337 2.45 -3.56 4.10
C LEU A 337 2.02 -2.48 5.11
N GLU A 338 2.81 -1.42 5.26
CA GLU A 338 2.40 -0.29 6.12
C GLU A 338 1.10 0.35 5.67
N THR A 339 0.92 0.52 4.36
CA THR A 339 -0.29 1.14 3.82
C THR A 339 -1.49 0.25 4.08
N LEU A 340 -1.33 -1.08 3.96
CA LEU A 340 -2.34 -2.06 4.33
C LEU A 340 -2.68 -1.99 5.82
N ALA A 341 -1.66 -1.92 6.70
CA ALA A 341 -1.82 -1.82 8.16
C ALA A 341 -2.61 -0.58 8.60
N ARG A 342 -2.48 0.53 7.86
CA ARG A 342 -3.24 1.77 8.10
C ARG A 342 -4.70 1.70 7.63
N LYS A 343 -5.09 0.73 6.80
CA LYS A 343 -6.47 0.63 6.30
C LYS A 343 -7.44 0.06 7.33
N PRO A 344 -8.71 0.51 7.33
CA PRO A 344 -9.75 -0.12 8.12
C PRO A 344 -10.13 -1.49 7.53
N SER A 345 -10.65 -2.38 8.37
CA SER A 345 -11.10 -3.72 7.96
C SER A 345 -12.15 -3.69 6.85
N SER A 346 -13.00 -2.67 6.80
CA SER A 346 -14.00 -2.50 5.74
C SER A 346 -13.38 -2.27 4.35
N THR A 347 -12.21 -1.60 4.28
CA THR A 347 -11.45 -1.47 3.04
C THR A 347 -10.76 -2.78 2.70
N VAL A 348 -10.13 -3.43 3.68
CA VAL A 348 -9.48 -4.74 3.50
C VAL A 348 -10.44 -5.78 2.94
N GLN A 349 -11.70 -5.75 3.41
CA GLN A 349 -12.76 -6.65 2.95
C GLN A 349 -13.04 -6.58 1.44
N VAL A 350 -12.87 -5.40 0.82
CA VAL A 350 -13.32 -5.12 -0.55
C VAL A 350 -12.16 -4.84 -1.53
N TYR A 351 -10.90 -5.02 -1.11
CA TYR A 351 -9.75 -4.90 -1.99
C TYR A 351 -9.87 -5.84 -3.20
N GLY A 352 -9.66 -5.32 -4.41
CA GLY A 352 -9.88 -6.02 -5.69
C GLY A 352 -11.32 -5.99 -6.22
N ALA A 353 -12.27 -5.43 -5.46
CA ALA A 353 -13.64 -5.19 -5.90
C ALA A 353 -13.95 -3.69 -6.10
N GLU A 354 -12.92 -2.86 -6.29
CA GLU A 354 -13.02 -1.40 -6.39
C GLU A 354 -14.01 -0.99 -7.50
N LYS A 355 -13.93 -1.62 -8.66
CA LYS A 355 -14.84 -1.33 -9.78
C LYS A 355 -16.30 -1.57 -9.42
N ALA A 356 -16.60 -2.66 -8.69
CA ALA A 356 -17.95 -2.96 -8.24
C ALA A 356 -18.41 -2.02 -7.12
N LEU A 357 -17.52 -1.70 -6.19
CA LEU A 357 -17.74 -0.77 -5.09
C LEU A 357 -18.01 0.67 -5.57
N PHE A 358 -17.18 1.20 -6.48
CA PHE A 358 -17.40 2.53 -7.03
C PHE A 358 -18.67 2.60 -7.88
N ARG A 359 -19.01 1.51 -8.58
CA ARG A 359 -20.30 1.41 -9.26
C ARG A 359 -21.45 1.49 -8.25
N SER A 360 -21.42 0.71 -7.17
CA SER A 360 -22.48 0.70 -6.16
C SER A 360 -22.64 2.04 -5.46
N LEU A 361 -21.54 2.72 -5.15
CA LEU A 361 -21.55 4.07 -4.58
C LEU A 361 -22.18 5.09 -5.54
N ARG A 362 -21.93 4.96 -6.84
CA ARG A 362 -22.49 5.86 -7.86
C ARG A 362 -23.97 5.59 -8.17
N THR A 363 -24.39 4.32 -8.16
CA THR A 363 -25.74 3.92 -8.54
C THR A 363 -26.68 3.69 -7.34
N GLY A 364 -26.15 3.72 -6.10
CA GLY A 364 -26.90 3.40 -4.89
C GLY A 364 -27.33 1.93 -4.80
N THR A 365 -26.68 1.04 -5.56
CA THR A 365 -26.97 -0.41 -5.51
C THR A 365 -26.23 -1.06 -4.34
N ASP A 366 -26.56 -2.31 -4.03
CA ASP A 366 -25.85 -3.05 -2.97
C ASP A 366 -24.33 -3.12 -3.25
N PRO A 367 -23.48 -2.88 -2.23
CA PRO A 367 -22.04 -2.98 -2.36
C PRO A 367 -21.57 -4.44 -2.45
N PRO A 368 -20.36 -4.68 -3.00
CA PRO A 368 -19.77 -6.02 -3.00
C PRO A 368 -19.54 -6.54 -1.58
N LYS A 369 -19.77 -7.83 -1.35
CA LYS A 369 -19.59 -8.48 -0.04
C LYS A 369 -18.14 -8.77 0.30
N HIS A 370 -17.29 -8.93 -0.70
CA HIS A 370 -15.89 -9.32 -0.57
C HIS A 370 -15.15 -8.94 -1.86
N GLY A 371 -13.85 -8.70 -1.74
CA GLY A 371 -12.92 -8.56 -2.85
C GLY A 371 -12.09 -9.83 -3.06
N ILE A 372 -10.76 -9.70 -3.17
CA ILE A 372 -9.83 -10.82 -3.40
C ILE A 372 -9.87 -11.88 -2.30
N ILE A 373 -10.24 -11.49 -1.07
CA ILE A 373 -10.39 -12.42 0.06
C ILE A 373 -11.44 -13.50 -0.18
N PHE A 374 -12.28 -13.36 -1.22
CA PHE A 374 -13.16 -14.43 -1.68
C PHE A 374 -12.43 -15.72 -2.03
N GLN A 375 -11.17 -15.63 -2.48
CA GLN A 375 -10.36 -16.78 -2.85
C GLN A 375 -9.99 -17.67 -1.65
N VAL A 376 -10.09 -17.16 -0.42
CA VAL A 376 -9.83 -17.95 0.79
C VAL A 376 -10.87 -19.08 0.90
N PRO A 377 -10.47 -20.35 1.09
CA PRO A 377 -11.38 -21.50 1.07
C PRO A 377 -12.58 -21.37 2.01
N SER A 378 -12.36 -20.84 3.21
CA SER A 378 -13.43 -20.63 4.22
C SER A 378 -14.55 -19.71 3.74
N ILE A 379 -14.28 -18.81 2.78
CA ILE A 379 -15.27 -17.91 2.17
C ILE A 379 -15.83 -18.50 0.88
N ASN A 380 -14.97 -18.98 -0.02
CA ASN A 380 -15.40 -19.52 -1.31
C ASN A 380 -16.42 -20.66 -1.14
N ASN A 381 -16.08 -21.61 -0.26
CA ASN A 381 -16.87 -22.81 0.00
C ASN A 381 -18.12 -22.55 0.86
N ALA A 382 -18.23 -21.37 1.48
CA ALA A 382 -19.38 -21.02 2.30
C ALA A 382 -20.62 -20.71 1.44
N PRO A 383 -21.83 -20.99 1.94
CA PRO A 383 -23.06 -20.64 1.23
C PRO A 383 -23.27 -19.12 1.14
N TYR A 384 -23.96 -18.66 0.09
CA TYR A 384 -24.01 -17.24 -0.30
C TYR A 384 -24.53 -16.28 0.79
N TRP A 385 -25.35 -16.79 1.73
CA TRP A 385 -25.89 -16.04 2.85
C TRP A 385 -24.91 -15.88 4.02
N GLN A 386 -23.95 -16.79 4.17
CA GLN A 386 -22.90 -16.74 5.20
C GLN A 386 -21.64 -15.99 4.73
N ARG A 387 -21.32 -16.04 3.43
CA ARG A 387 -20.10 -15.44 2.83
C ARG A 387 -19.77 -14.04 3.33
N GLY A 388 -20.76 -13.15 3.40
CA GLY A 388 -20.53 -11.76 3.83
C GLY A 388 -20.18 -11.61 5.31
N LYS A 389 -20.65 -12.51 6.18
CA LYS A 389 -20.31 -12.51 7.61
C LYS A 389 -18.91 -13.05 7.84
N ILE A 390 -18.56 -14.14 7.14
CA ILE A 390 -17.22 -14.74 7.18
C ILE A 390 -16.19 -13.77 6.61
N ALA A 391 -16.45 -13.14 5.46
CA ALA A 391 -15.56 -12.14 4.86
C ALA A 391 -15.28 -10.95 5.80
N ARG A 392 -16.30 -10.46 6.50
CA ARG A 392 -16.13 -9.39 7.50
C ARG A 392 -15.27 -9.83 8.69
N ALA A 393 -15.48 -11.05 9.18
CA ALA A 393 -14.69 -11.60 10.27
C ALA A 393 -13.22 -11.75 9.86
N LEU A 394 -12.96 -12.31 8.67
CA LEU A 394 -11.62 -12.47 8.12
C LEU A 394 -10.93 -11.11 7.94
N ALA A 395 -11.59 -10.14 7.31
CA ALA A 395 -11.02 -8.81 7.10
C ALA A 395 -10.67 -8.09 8.41
N GLY A 396 -11.44 -8.32 9.48
CA GLY A 396 -11.11 -7.85 10.82
C GLY A 396 -9.80 -8.43 11.34
N LYS A 397 -9.59 -9.75 11.20
CA LYS A 397 -8.35 -10.43 11.62
C LYS A 397 -7.17 -10.08 10.74
N LEU A 398 -7.36 -9.97 9.42
CA LEU A 398 -6.32 -9.51 8.49
C LEU A 398 -5.85 -8.09 8.79
N ALA A 399 -6.76 -7.18 9.16
CA ALA A 399 -6.37 -5.82 9.56
C ALA A 399 -5.55 -5.79 10.87
N ILE A 400 -5.75 -6.76 11.77
CA ILE A 400 -4.93 -6.90 12.98
C ILE A 400 -3.57 -7.51 12.60
N ALA A 401 -3.57 -8.59 11.83
CA ALA A 401 -2.35 -9.25 11.35
C ALA A 401 -1.43 -8.28 10.62
N ALA A 402 -1.96 -7.52 9.65
CA ALA A 402 -1.19 -6.50 8.92
C ALA A 402 -0.54 -5.45 9.83
N LYS A 403 -1.22 -5.05 10.92
CA LYS A 403 -0.67 -4.10 11.89
C LYS A 403 0.42 -4.71 12.75
N VAL A 404 0.30 -5.98 13.09
CA VAL A 404 1.35 -6.66 13.83
C VAL A 404 2.54 -6.83 12.91
N ASP A 405 2.37 -7.42 11.72
CA ASP A 405 3.44 -7.58 10.73
C ASP A 405 4.16 -6.25 10.40
N ALA A 406 3.45 -5.12 10.30
CA ALA A 406 4.04 -3.82 9.97
C ALA A 406 4.77 -3.12 11.12
N TYR A 407 4.37 -3.35 12.38
CA TYR A 407 4.81 -2.54 13.53
C TYR A 407 5.36 -3.36 14.70
N SER A 408 5.46 -4.69 14.57
CA SER A 408 5.86 -5.59 15.64
C SER A 408 6.37 -6.93 15.10
N ASP A 409 7.46 -7.44 15.66
CA ASP A 409 8.00 -8.77 15.28
C ASP A 409 7.30 -9.95 15.98
N ARG A 410 6.03 -9.78 16.38
CA ARG A 410 5.31 -10.81 17.13
C ARG A 410 4.59 -11.75 16.17
N ASP A 411 4.81 -13.05 16.35
CA ASP A 411 4.01 -14.07 15.69
C ASP A 411 2.77 -14.40 16.54
N ILE A 412 1.61 -14.00 16.04
CA ILE A 412 0.28 -14.29 16.58
C ILE A 412 -0.63 -14.95 15.52
N GLY A 413 -0.07 -15.43 14.40
CA GLY A 413 -0.81 -15.87 13.24
C GLY A 413 -1.75 -17.02 13.57
N GLU A 414 -1.23 -18.03 14.28
CA GLU A 414 -2.00 -19.22 14.68
C GLU A 414 -3.14 -18.88 15.65
N SER A 415 -2.89 -17.95 16.58
CA SER A 415 -3.91 -17.46 17.52
C SER A 415 -5.04 -16.72 16.79
N LEU A 416 -4.69 -15.85 15.84
CA LEU A 416 -5.68 -15.15 15.02
C LEU A 416 -6.48 -16.10 14.14
N LYS A 417 -5.83 -17.14 13.59
CA LYS A 417 -6.46 -18.18 12.78
C LYS A 417 -7.45 -19.00 13.59
N THR A 418 -7.07 -19.45 14.78
CA THR A 418 -7.97 -20.17 15.71
C THR A 418 -9.21 -19.32 16.02
N GLN A 419 -9.01 -18.05 16.41
CA GLN A 419 -10.12 -17.13 16.69
C GLN A 419 -11.01 -16.87 15.47
N PHE A 420 -10.45 -16.90 14.26
CA PHE A 420 -11.22 -16.79 13.03
C PHE A 420 -12.07 -18.04 12.80
N GLU A 421 -11.48 -19.23 12.90
CA GLU A 421 -12.15 -20.51 12.71
C GLU A 421 -13.31 -20.70 13.69
N GLU A 422 -13.11 -20.39 14.97
CA GLU A 422 -14.17 -20.37 15.99
C GLU A 422 -15.35 -19.49 15.57
N ARG A 423 -15.05 -18.29 15.04
CA ARG A 423 -16.07 -17.36 14.55
C ARG A 423 -16.78 -17.88 13.30
N VAL A 424 -16.08 -18.60 12.41
CA VAL A 424 -16.69 -19.23 11.24
C VAL A 424 -17.69 -20.31 11.67
N GLU A 425 -17.30 -21.16 12.62
CA GLU A 425 -18.18 -22.20 13.16
C GLU A 425 -19.41 -21.61 13.85
N GLU A 426 -19.25 -20.53 14.60
CA GLU A 426 -20.38 -19.81 15.18
C GLU A 426 -21.36 -19.29 14.11
N ILE A 427 -20.84 -18.70 13.03
CA ILE A 427 -21.67 -18.20 11.91
C ILE A 427 -22.41 -19.35 11.21
N ARG A 428 -21.75 -20.51 11.03
CA ARG A 428 -22.37 -21.71 10.45
C ARG A 428 -23.54 -22.20 11.30
N ARG A 429 -23.37 -22.22 12.63
CA ARG A 429 -24.41 -22.63 13.59
C ARG A 429 -25.58 -21.65 13.67
N GLN A 430 -25.31 -20.33 13.63
CA GLN A 430 -26.35 -19.30 13.74
C GLN A 430 -27.19 -19.13 12.45
N HIS A 431 -26.64 -19.51 11.29
CA HIS A 431 -27.28 -19.29 10.00
C HIS A 431 -27.29 -20.55 9.12
N PRO A 432 -27.87 -21.67 9.58
CA PRO A 432 -27.87 -22.92 8.83
C PRO A 432 -28.68 -22.80 7.53
N GLU A 433 -29.78 -22.05 7.56
CA GLU A 433 -30.72 -21.92 6.45
C GLU A 433 -30.56 -20.60 5.67
N PRO A 434 -30.89 -20.60 4.36
CA PRO A 434 -30.92 -19.37 3.58
C PRO A 434 -32.00 -18.41 4.11
N PRO A 435 -31.73 -17.09 4.17
CA PRO A 435 -32.73 -16.11 4.54
C PRO A 435 -33.85 -16.09 3.51
N GLU A 436 -35.09 -15.94 3.97
CA GLU A 436 -36.25 -15.77 3.09
C GLU A 436 -36.03 -14.58 2.15
N ILE A 437 -36.07 -14.84 0.84
CA ILE A 437 -35.90 -13.80 -0.17
C ILE A 437 -37.22 -13.05 -0.28
N SER A 438 -37.36 -11.94 0.44
CA SER A 438 -38.44 -10.99 0.19
C SER A 438 -38.21 -10.33 -1.18
N PRO A 439 -39.21 -10.30 -2.07
CA PRO A 439 -39.04 -9.70 -3.39
C PRO A 439 -38.75 -8.21 -3.23
N LYS A 440 -37.56 -7.78 -3.67
CA LYS A 440 -37.20 -6.35 -3.66
C LYS A 440 -38.23 -5.57 -4.49
N PRO A 441 -38.77 -4.45 -3.99
CA PRO A 441 -39.67 -3.61 -4.76
C PRO A 441 -38.95 -3.14 -6.03
N ARG A 442 -39.51 -3.46 -7.21
CA ARG A 442 -39.01 -2.95 -8.49
C ARG A 442 -39.02 -1.43 -8.42
N HIS A 443 -37.86 -0.79 -8.39
CA HIS A 443 -37.77 0.64 -8.67
C HIS A 443 -38.36 0.86 -10.07
N GLN A 444 -39.51 1.53 -10.13
CA GLN A 444 -40.08 2.05 -11.37
C GLN A 444 -39.13 3.13 -11.91
N GLY A 445 -38.12 2.70 -12.65
CA GLY A 445 -37.26 3.60 -13.40
C GLY A 445 -38.09 4.31 -14.46
N SER A 446 -38.15 5.63 -14.36
CA SER A 446 -38.77 6.57 -15.30
C SER A 446 -38.53 6.20 -16.76
N SER A 447 -39.50 5.54 -17.40
CA SER A 447 -39.52 5.23 -18.83
C SER A 447 -39.76 6.48 -19.71
N GLU A 448 -40.05 7.63 -19.11
CA GLU A 448 -40.47 8.84 -19.82
C GLU A 448 -39.38 9.58 -20.60
N LYS A 449 -38.09 9.31 -20.36
CA LYS A 449 -37.00 10.05 -21.03
C LYS A 449 -36.46 9.41 -22.32
N LYS A 450 -36.86 8.18 -22.68
CA LYS A 450 -36.40 7.53 -23.93
C LYS A 450 -37.34 7.68 -25.14
N SER A 451 -38.62 8.01 -24.96
CA SER A 451 -39.56 8.13 -26.10
C SER A 451 -39.44 9.46 -26.87
N LYS A 452 -39.01 10.56 -26.23
CA LYS A 452 -38.93 11.89 -26.88
C LYS A 452 -37.76 12.08 -27.85
N ARG A 453 -36.77 11.17 -27.90
CA ARG A 453 -35.58 11.33 -28.76
C ARG A 453 -35.66 10.64 -30.12
N ARG A 454 -36.69 9.82 -30.39
CA ARG A 454 -36.86 9.12 -31.69
C ARG A 454 -37.74 9.83 -32.72
N GLY A 455 -38.37 10.96 -32.37
CA GLY A 455 -39.36 11.64 -33.23
C GLY A 455 -38.86 12.78 -34.13
N ARG A 456 -37.56 13.09 -34.19
CA ARG A 456 -37.09 14.33 -34.87
C ARG A 456 -35.90 14.08 -35.80
N LYS A 457 -36.10 13.23 -36.81
CA LYS A 457 -35.31 13.19 -38.06
C LYS A 457 -36.19 12.72 -39.23
N LYS A 458 -37.07 13.60 -39.71
CA LYS A 458 -37.56 13.62 -41.10
C LYS A 458 -37.84 15.07 -41.44
N GLY A 459 -37.23 15.58 -42.51
CA GLY A 459 -37.46 16.91 -43.07
C GLY A 459 -36.17 17.71 -43.22
N GLY A 460 -35.67 17.79 -44.46
CA GLY A 460 -34.55 18.64 -44.84
C GLY A 460 -34.06 18.27 -46.23
N ARG A 461 -34.47 19.09 -47.19
CA ARG A 461 -34.35 19.00 -48.64
C ARG A 461 -32.90 18.94 -49.14
#